data_AF-A0A7Y2SSI4-F1
#
_entry.id   AF-A0A7Y2SSI4-F1
#
_cell.length_a   1.000
_cell.length_b   1.000
_cell.length_c   1.000
_cell.angle_alpha   90.00
_cell.angle_beta   90.00
_cell.angle_gamma   90.00
#
_symmetry.space_group_name_H-M   'P 1'
#
loop_
_entity.id
_entity.type
_entity.pdbx_description
1 polymer ?
#
loop_
_entity_poly.entity_id
_entity_poly.type
_entity_poly.pdbx_seq_one_letter_code
_entity_poly.pdbx_strand_id
1 'polypeptide(L)'
;MQPWTAPRPAPVPPAPLATGAPTPTYYVLIPRRLAEDLRSAPIAIAAFALIARIFRATGQPVPLSAGDLQVFDPALRDGAAARALIHLAKTPWVSVTPRLGGKSTYTPTWGSIGGTPCLWDLHAPSLGRPRHIPTLRLDQNLLDVCMGRLDPHPDHPAIARRYLTTPLLGLREVGAYTLALAGLPVANPILAGLHLLVHGQPRPVPDEATILASASQRAPDALTEAGWRRTAFPPPPPPPAEPGHGLFFVPPGQIGPMTGEGLGEGLGGGLGGGLGDQIGHGAHDAGPITASESLETHLAVDAPGSHGIMNQKDRDSTTDTSEQTLTSAGGGEISLRHRTAGRRVPPPTDALAPNESTQLLLAIGVRRSVALRFAEHPVAQVTQVIAQARARADVRDLPAWVVSALRDLPATDTPLEPEPLLSALPIYQHPSLTDEQRDRWIYRFRAVHTAAEQRAILARLAQEHPADHLDDLALPDAIPVPVVPERPLSALPIYQHPGLSDEQRDRWIYRFRAVATPAEQRAILARLEQEHPA
;
A
#
# COMPACT_ATOMS: atom_id res chain seq x y z
N MET A 1 35.22 67.48 -52.95
CA MET A 1 34.53 66.97 -51.74
C MET A 1 33.75 65.74 -52.14
N GLN A 2 33.92 64.61 -51.44
CA GLN A 2 33.02 63.45 -51.56
C GLN A 2 32.14 63.38 -50.31
N PRO A 3 30.86 62.97 -50.42
CA PRO A 3 29.96 62.88 -49.27
C PRO A 3 30.32 61.70 -48.36
N TRP A 4 30.28 61.94 -47.05
CA TRP A 4 30.50 60.92 -46.02
C TRP A 4 29.28 59.98 -45.94
N THR A 5 29.41 58.77 -46.48
CA THR A 5 28.37 57.73 -46.37
C THR A 5 28.40 57.09 -44.98
N ALA A 6 27.35 57.28 -44.19
CA ALA A 6 27.24 56.64 -42.87
C ALA A 6 27.20 55.10 -42.98
N PRO A 7 27.87 54.37 -42.06
CA PRO A 7 27.87 52.91 -42.08
C PRO A 7 26.47 52.35 -41.80
N ARG A 8 26.08 51.33 -42.58
CA ARG A 8 24.81 50.61 -42.44
C ARG A 8 24.76 49.93 -41.05
N PRO A 9 23.69 50.10 -40.25
CA PRO A 9 23.59 49.44 -38.96
C PRO A 9 23.60 47.91 -39.11
N ALA A 10 24.26 47.23 -38.19
CA ALA A 10 24.31 45.77 -38.14
C ALA A 10 22.90 45.18 -37.95
N PRO A 11 22.62 43.96 -38.48
CA PRO A 11 21.37 43.29 -38.23
C PRO A 11 21.21 43.04 -36.72
N VAL A 12 20.09 43.48 -36.16
CA VAL A 12 19.74 43.23 -34.76
C VAL A 12 19.60 41.71 -34.58
N PRO A 13 20.26 41.08 -33.59
CA PRO A 13 20.07 39.66 -33.33
C PRO A 13 18.59 39.38 -33.01
N PRO A 14 18.04 38.22 -33.42
CA PRO A 14 16.65 37.89 -33.11
C PRO A 14 16.44 37.94 -31.60
N ALA A 15 15.37 38.61 -31.17
CA ALA A 15 15.03 38.69 -29.75
C ALA A 15 14.91 37.28 -29.17
N PRO A 16 15.41 37.03 -27.94
CA PRO A 16 15.26 35.72 -27.31
C PRO A 16 13.77 35.39 -27.23
N LEU A 17 13.42 34.16 -27.66
CA LEU A 17 12.06 33.64 -27.59
C LEU A 17 11.49 33.89 -26.19
N ALA A 18 10.32 34.53 -26.14
CA ALA A 18 9.76 35.04 -24.91
C ALA A 18 9.69 33.93 -23.85
N THR A 19 10.42 34.11 -22.74
CA THR A 19 10.31 33.24 -21.57
C THR A 19 8.86 33.21 -21.13
N GLY A 20 8.21 32.06 -21.28
CA GLY A 20 6.82 31.87 -20.86
C GLY A 20 6.65 32.28 -19.40
N ALA A 21 5.48 32.85 -19.06
CA ALA A 21 5.17 33.21 -17.69
C ALA A 21 5.41 32.00 -16.77
N PRO A 22 6.11 32.17 -15.63
CA PRO A 22 6.57 31.04 -14.82
C PRO A 22 5.38 30.20 -14.37
N THR A 23 5.29 28.97 -14.89
CA THR A 23 4.20 28.03 -14.63
C THR A 23 4.01 27.90 -13.12
N PRO A 24 2.80 28.12 -12.57
CA PRO A 24 2.58 28.18 -11.13
C PRO A 24 3.00 26.86 -10.48
N THR A 25 4.13 26.87 -9.77
CA THR A 25 4.73 25.64 -9.23
C THR A 25 3.84 25.05 -8.14
N TYR A 26 3.16 23.96 -8.47
CA TYR A 26 2.27 23.28 -7.53
C TYR A 26 3.10 22.47 -6.54
N TYR A 27 3.16 22.94 -5.30
CA TYR A 27 3.80 22.19 -4.21
C TYR A 27 2.79 21.40 -3.39
N VAL A 28 3.17 20.19 -2.97
CA VAL A 28 2.52 19.47 -1.87
C VAL A 28 3.15 19.94 -0.56
N LEU A 29 2.32 20.32 0.41
CA LEU A 29 2.79 20.76 1.72
C LEU A 29 2.98 19.55 2.63
N ILE A 30 4.22 19.26 3.04
CA ILE A 30 4.54 18.14 3.94
C ILE A 30 4.87 18.70 5.34
N PRO A 31 4.23 18.26 6.44
CA PRO A 31 4.64 18.66 7.78
C PRO A 31 6.10 18.27 8.02
N ARG A 32 6.96 19.20 8.46
CA ARG A 32 8.40 18.89 8.64
C ARG A 32 8.64 17.76 9.65
N ARG A 33 7.88 17.75 10.75
CA ARG A 33 7.95 16.69 11.77
C ARG A 33 7.59 15.31 11.24
N LEU A 34 6.73 15.20 10.22
CA LEU A 34 6.42 13.92 9.58
C LEU A 34 7.67 13.28 8.98
N ALA A 35 8.52 14.06 8.32
CA ALA A 35 9.79 13.60 7.79
C ALA A 35 10.81 13.23 8.90
N GLU A 36 10.75 13.92 10.05
CA GLU A 36 11.62 13.67 11.20
C GLU A 36 11.21 12.40 11.99
N ASP A 37 9.90 12.16 12.11
CA ASP A 37 9.26 10.98 12.72
C ASP A 37 9.45 9.72 11.86
N LEU A 38 9.13 9.81 10.55
CA LEU A 38 9.16 8.70 9.60
C LEU A 38 10.52 8.56 8.88
N ARG A 39 11.61 9.10 9.45
CA ARG A 39 12.94 9.15 8.81
C ARG A 39 13.52 7.79 8.38
N SER A 40 13.10 6.69 9.01
CA SER A 40 13.49 5.33 8.64
C SER A 40 12.56 4.67 7.60
N ALA A 41 11.47 5.33 7.22
CA ALA A 41 10.42 4.83 6.35
C ALA A 41 10.09 5.82 5.20
N PRO A 42 11.04 6.13 4.28
CA PRO A 42 10.82 7.11 3.20
C PRO A 42 9.59 6.81 2.33
N ILE A 43 9.27 5.53 2.10
CA ILE A 43 8.08 5.12 1.33
C ILE A 43 6.78 5.58 2.03
N ALA A 44 6.75 5.64 3.37
CA ALA A 44 5.60 6.17 4.11
C ALA A 44 5.48 7.70 3.99
N ILE A 45 6.61 8.42 3.90
CA ILE A 45 6.64 9.87 3.63
C ILE A 45 6.10 10.17 2.22
N ALA A 46 6.50 9.38 1.22
CA ALA A 46 5.97 9.51 -0.14
C ALA A 46 4.50 9.07 -0.26
N ALA A 47 4.08 8.03 0.47
CA ALA A 47 2.67 7.65 0.56
C ALA A 47 1.81 8.77 1.16
N PHE A 48 2.30 9.46 2.21
CA PHE A 48 1.63 10.68 2.71
C PHE A 48 1.57 11.76 1.63
N ALA A 49 2.67 12.04 0.92
CA ALA A 49 2.69 13.04 -0.14
C ALA A 49 1.68 12.72 -1.26
N LEU A 50 1.54 11.44 -1.62
CA LEU A 50 0.56 10.95 -2.59
C LEU A 50 -0.89 11.12 -2.07
N ILE A 51 -1.17 10.73 -0.83
CA ILE A 51 -2.48 10.94 -0.19
C ILE A 51 -2.84 12.43 -0.14
N ALA A 52 -1.91 13.29 0.30
CA ALA A 52 -2.07 14.74 0.33
C ALA A 52 -2.32 15.34 -1.07
N ARG A 53 -1.59 14.84 -2.08
CA ARG A 53 -1.72 15.24 -3.49
C ARG A 53 -3.08 14.86 -4.10
N ILE A 54 -3.59 13.67 -3.80
CA ILE A 54 -4.88 13.20 -4.29
C ILE A 54 -6.02 13.91 -3.55
N PHE A 55 -5.98 13.94 -2.21
CA PHE A 55 -6.99 14.60 -1.36
C PHE A 55 -7.20 16.07 -1.75
N ARG A 56 -6.12 16.80 -2.05
CA ARG A 56 -6.17 18.19 -2.51
C ARG A 56 -6.89 18.38 -3.85
N ALA A 57 -6.95 17.35 -4.70
CA ALA A 57 -7.58 17.42 -6.03
C ALA A 57 -8.99 16.82 -6.05
N THR A 58 -9.28 15.79 -5.25
CA THR A 58 -10.61 15.16 -5.17
C THR A 58 -11.53 15.82 -4.16
N GLY A 59 -10.97 16.42 -3.11
CA GLY A 59 -11.71 16.87 -1.93
C GLY A 59 -12.19 15.75 -1.01
N GLN A 60 -11.81 14.49 -1.28
CA GLN A 60 -12.39 13.31 -0.64
C GLN A 60 -11.31 12.42 0.03
N PRO A 61 -11.63 11.75 1.16
CA PRO A 61 -10.76 10.75 1.78
C PRO A 61 -10.27 9.70 0.77
N VAL A 62 -8.96 9.48 0.70
CA VAL A 62 -8.34 8.72 -0.39
C VAL A 62 -8.44 7.22 -0.09
N PRO A 63 -9.16 6.40 -0.87
CA PRO A 63 -9.14 4.94 -0.70
C PRO A 63 -7.80 4.39 -1.22
N LEU A 64 -7.08 3.62 -0.40
CA LEU A 64 -5.74 3.17 -0.78
C LEU A 64 -5.38 1.80 -0.17
N SER A 65 -4.65 0.99 -0.94
CA SER A 65 -4.16 -0.33 -0.54
C SER A 65 -2.68 -0.51 -0.91
N ALA A 66 -2.06 -1.59 -0.41
CA ALA A 66 -0.69 -1.92 -0.75
C ALA A 66 -0.52 -2.15 -2.27
N GLY A 67 -1.47 -2.88 -2.90
CA GLY A 67 -1.48 -3.11 -4.34
C GLY A 67 -1.59 -1.82 -5.17
N ASP A 68 -2.35 -0.82 -4.71
CA ASP A 68 -2.43 0.48 -5.43
C ASP A 68 -1.08 1.22 -5.42
N LEU A 69 -0.31 1.11 -4.33
CA LEU A 69 1.05 1.65 -4.28
C LEU A 69 2.00 0.89 -5.20
N GLN A 70 1.79 -0.42 -5.44
CA GLN A 70 2.57 -1.18 -6.43
C GLN A 70 2.19 -0.84 -7.87
N VAL A 71 0.90 -0.63 -8.16
CA VAL A 71 0.45 -0.15 -9.47
C VAL A 71 1.02 1.25 -9.76
N PHE A 72 1.24 2.06 -8.72
CA PHE A 72 1.92 3.35 -8.84
C PHE A 72 3.46 3.25 -8.93
N ASP A 73 4.08 2.37 -8.16
CA ASP A 73 5.53 2.10 -8.11
C ASP A 73 5.81 0.61 -8.40
N PRO A 74 6.03 0.20 -9.66
CA PRO A 74 6.17 -1.21 -10.04
C PRO A 74 7.42 -1.89 -9.47
N ALA A 75 8.40 -1.12 -8.99
CA ALA A 75 9.57 -1.65 -8.29
C ALA A 75 9.29 -1.96 -6.79
N LEU A 76 8.12 -1.55 -6.28
CA LEU A 76 7.74 -1.71 -4.89
C LEU A 76 7.21 -3.12 -4.61
N ARG A 77 7.88 -3.84 -3.71
CA ARG A 77 7.39 -5.12 -3.17
C ARG A 77 6.19 -4.87 -2.25
N ASP A 78 5.13 -5.69 -2.35
CA ASP A 78 3.91 -5.59 -1.54
C ASP A 78 4.20 -5.42 -0.04
N GLY A 79 5.00 -6.32 0.55
CA GLY A 79 5.38 -6.24 1.96
C GLY A 79 6.18 -4.99 2.35
N ALA A 80 6.60 -4.14 1.41
CA ALA A 80 7.10 -2.78 1.68
C ALA A 80 6.00 -1.71 1.54
N ALA A 81 5.10 -1.84 0.57
CA ALA A 81 3.89 -1.01 0.44
C ALA A 81 2.97 -1.13 1.66
N ALA A 82 2.63 -2.36 2.06
CA ALA A 82 1.81 -2.65 3.24
C ALA A 82 2.44 -2.09 4.52
N ARG A 83 3.76 -2.27 4.71
CA ARG A 83 4.48 -1.67 5.85
C ARG A 83 4.47 -0.14 5.81
N ALA A 84 4.58 0.50 4.65
CA ALA A 84 4.53 1.95 4.54
C ALA A 84 3.18 2.51 5.01
N LEU A 85 2.06 1.90 4.58
CA LEU A 85 0.72 2.26 5.04
C LEU A 85 0.53 1.99 6.54
N ILE A 86 1.00 0.84 7.05
CA ILE A 86 0.94 0.50 8.48
C ILE A 86 1.78 1.46 9.34
N HIS A 87 2.94 1.92 8.85
CA HIS A 87 3.74 2.93 9.53
C HIS A 87 3.03 4.28 9.57
N LEU A 88 2.45 4.71 8.44
CA LEU A 88 1.73 5.99 8.36
C LEU A 88 0.47 6.00 9.24
N ALA A 89 -0.30 4.91 9.23
CA ALA A 89 -1.50 4.72 10.06
C ALA A 89 -1.22 4.68 11.58
N LYS A 90 0.03 4.47 11.99
CA LYS A 90 0.47 4.52 13.40
C LYS A 90 0.91 5.93 13.85
N THR A 91 0.84 6.92 12.97
CA THR A 91 1.21 8.32 13.26
C THR A 91 -0.02 9.23 13.26
N PRO A 92 0.00 10.37 13.98
CA PRO A 92 -1.12 11.32 13.97
C PRO A 92 -1.27 12.07 12.63
N TRP A 93 -0.37 11.85 11.65
CA TRP A 93 -0.29 12.58 10.37
C TRP A 93 -1.38 12.21 9.36
N VAL A 94 -2.09 11.11 9.56
CA VAL A 94 -3.21 10.68 8.71
C VAL A 94 -4.33 10.13 9.58
N SER A 95 -5.56 10.57 9.35
CA SER A 95 -6.75 9.92 9.88
C SER A 95 -7.11 8.76 8.95
N VAL A 96 -7.20 7.54 9.49
CA VAL A 96 -7.48 6.32 8.73
C VAL A 96 -8.84 5.77 9.14
N THR A 97 -9.74 5.64 8.16
CA THR A 97 -11.04 5.00 8.34
C THR A 97 -10.99 3.62 7.69
N PRO A 98 -10.96 2.51 8.47
CA PRO A 98 -11.03 1.18 7.92
C PRO A 98 -12.43 0.90 7.36
N ARG A 99 -12.51 0.24 6.21
CA ARG A 99 -13.77 -0.18 5.59
C ARG A 99 -13.85 -1.71 5.58
N LEU A 100 -14.92 -2.27 6.16
CA LEU A 100 -15.13 -3.72 6.13
C LEU A 100 -15.30 -4.19 4.67
N GLY A 101 -14.55 -5.21 4.27
CA GLY A 101 -14.59 -5.76 2.90
C GLY A 101 -14.04 -4.86 1.79
N GLY A 102 -13.42 -3.71 2.11
CA GLY A 102 -12.92 -2.76 1.12
C GLY A 102 -11.61 -2.09 1.53
N LYS A 103 -11.15 -1.12 0.72
CA LYS A 103 -9.94 -0.35 1.04
C LYS A 103 -10.19 0.60 2.21
N SER A 104 -9.19 0.75 3.08
CA SER A 104 -9.18 1.84 4.06
C SER A 104 -9.10 3.19 3.34
N THR A 105 -9.75 4.22 3.87
CA THR A 105 -9.61 5.59 3.38
C THR A 105 -8.72 6.42 4.29
N TYR A 106 -7.96 7.33 3.68
CA TYR A 106 -6.90 8.10 4.32
C TYR A 106 -7.14 9.61 4.11
N THR A 107 -7.22 10.37 5.21
CA THR A 107 -7.37 11.83 5.20
C THR A 107 -6.13 12.48 5.81
N PRO A 108 -5.41 13.35 5.08
CA PRO A 108 -4.20 13.99 5.59
C PRO A 108 -4.50 14.95 6.75
N THR A 109 -3.55 15.08 7.68
CA THR A 109 -3.67 15.96 8.84
C THR A 109 -2.42 16.83 9.01
N TRP A 110 -2.51 17.79 9.93
CA TRP A 110 -1.40 18.54 10.48
C TRP A 110 -0.86 17.91 11.79
N GLY A 111 -1.06 16.60 11.99
CA GLY A 111 -0.78 15.92 13.24
C GLY A 111 -1.95 16.06 14.22
N SER A 112 -1.67 16.01 15.52
CA SER A 112 -2.67 16.12 16.59
C SER A 112 -2.39 17.27 17.55
N ILE A 113 -3.44 18.00 17.95
CA ILE A 113 -3.40 19.08 18.94
C ILE A 113 -4.30 18.68 20.09
N GLY A 114 -3.76 18.62 21.31
CA GLY A 114 -4.50 18.15 22.49
C GLY A 114 -4.96 16.68 22.41
N GLY A 115 -4.38 15.88 21.50
CA GLY A 115 -4.81 14.52 21.19
C GLY A 115 -5.80 14.42 20.02
N THR A 116 -6.48 15.50 19.64
CA THR A 116 -7.41 15.53 18.51
C THR A 116 -6.65 15.69 17.18
N PRO A 117 -6.91 14.85 16.15
CA PRO A 117 -6.34 15.04 14.81
C PRO A 117 -6.77 16.38 14.19
N CYS A 118 -5.80 17.15 13.67
CA CYS A 118 -6.05 18.40 12.96
C CYS A 118 -6.15 18.11 11.45
N LEU A 119 -7.34 17.74 10.97
CA LEU A 119 -7.56 17.40 9.56
C LEU A 119 -7.24 18.59 8.63
N TRP A 120 -6.91 18.30 7.37
CA TRP A 120 -6.79 19.33 6.33
C TRP A 120 -8.17 19.86 5.94
N ASP A 121 -8.37 21.18 6.04
CA ASP A 121 -9.58 21.88 5.60
C ASP A 121 -9.27 22.63 4.29
N LEU A 122 -9.85 22.15 3.19
CA LEU A 122 -9.60 22.67 1.83
C LEU A 122 -10.17 24.07 1.59
N HIS A 123 -11.12 24.52 2.41
CA HIS A 123 -11.72 25.85 2.33
C HIS A 123 -10.93 26.87 3.18
N ALA A 124 -10.14 26.41 4.15
CA ALA A 124 -9.30 27.27 4.98
C ALA A 124 -7.95 27.64 4.32
N PRO A 125 -7.45 28.87 4.53
CA PRO A 125 -6.11 29.28 4.07
C PRO A 125 -5.01 28.33 4.55
N SER A 126 -4.08 27.98 3.65
CA SER A 126 -3.03 26.96 3.91
C SER A 126 -3.58 25.59 4.34
N LEU A 127 -4.77 25.21 3.88
CA LEU A 127 -5.44 23.94 4.19
C LEU A 127 -5.74 23.74 5.69
N GLY A 128 -6.04 24.84 6.40
CA GLY A 128 -6.27 24.86 7.85
C GLY A 128 -5.02 24.79 8.72
N ARG A 129 -3.80 24.84 8.13
CA ARG A 129 -2.53 24.61 8.83
C ARG A 129 -2.32 25.53 10.06
N PRO A 130 -2.16 24.97 11.27
CA PRO A 130 -1.76 25.71 12.46
C PRO A 130 -0.41 26.43 12.28
N ARG A 131 -0.34 27.72 12.67
CA ARG A 131 0.83 28.59 12.40
C ARG A 131 2.17 28.08 12.94
N HIS A 132 2.14 27.24 13.99
CA HIS A 132 3.34 26.69 14.63
C HIS A 132 3.91 25.43 13.93
N ILE A 133 3.29 24.97 12.84
CA ILE A 133 3.67 23.73 12.16
C ILE A 133 4.48 24.06 10.89
N PRO A 134 5.81 23.92 10.92
CA PRO A 134 6.64 24.14 9.73
C PRO A 134 6.36 23.09 8.66
N THR A 135 6.36 23.52 7.40
CA THR A 135 6.07 22.65 6.25
C THR A 135 7.15 22.74 5.20
N LEU A 136 7.55 21.58 4.69
CA LEU A 136 8.35 21.43 3.48
C LEU A 136 7.44 21.66 2.26
N ARG A 137 8.03 22.16 1.17
CA ARG A 137 7.39 22.26 -0.14
C ARG A 137 7.96 21.16 -1.03
N LEU A 138 7.25 20.06 -1.15
CA LEU A 138 7.59 18.99 -2.09
C LEU A 138 7.02 19.36 -3.47
N ASP A 139 7.84 19.28 -4.52
CA ASP A 139 7.36 19.57 -5.88
C ASP A 139 6.42 18.47 -6.37
N GLN A 140 5.27 18.85 -6.95
CA GLN A 140 4.28 17.91 -7.46
C GLN A 140 4.78 17.12 -8.67
N ASN A 141 5.73 17.64 -9.46
CA ASN A 141 6.27 16.94 -10.63
C ASN A 141 6.98 15.63 -10.27
N LEU A 142 7.50 15.51 -9.04
CA LEU A 142 8.08 14.27 -8.51
C LEU A 142 7.05 13.12 -8.41
N LEU A 143 5.77 13.46 -8.28
CA LEU A 143 4.66 12.52 -8.38
C LEU A 143 4.11 12.54 -9.81
N ASP A 144 3.42 13.62 -10.19
CA ASP A 144 2.61 13.73 -11.42
C ASP A 144 3.38 13.42 -12.71
N VAL A 145 4.66 13.80 -12.81
CA VAL A 145 5.46 13.67 -14.04
C VAL A 145 6.42 12.48 -13.94
N CYS A 146 7.23 12.42 -12.88
CA CYS A 146 8.27 11.40 -12.70
C CYS A 146 7.72 10.01 -12.40
N MET A 147 6.53 9.91 -11.78
CA MET A 147 5.85 8.63 -11.53
C MET A 147 4.59 8.49 -12.37
N GLY A 148 3.80 9.57 -12.48
CA GLY A 148 2.49 9.62 -13.11
C GLY A 148 1.41 10.06 -12.13
N ARG A 149 0.14 9.88 -12.50
CA ARG A 149 -1.03 10.11 -11.65
C ARG A 149 -1.65 8.78 -11.25
N LEU A 150 -2.05 8.67 -9.98
CA LEU A 150 -2.84 7.55 -9.48
C LEU A 150 -4.28 8.00 -9.33
N ASP A 151 -5.19 7.30 -10.00
CA ASP A 151 -6.64 7.48 -9.87
C ASP A 151 -7.20 6.30 -9.03
N PRO A 152 -7.39 6.48 -7.71
CA PRO A 152 -7.76 5.39 -6.82
C PRO A 152 -9.27 5.10 -6.84
N HIS A 153 -9.63 3.83 -7.04
CA HIS A 153 -11.01 3.35 -6.88
C HIS A 153 -11.23 2.74 -5.48
N PRO A 154 -12.39 2.95 -4.83
CA PRO A 154 -12.68 2.38 -3.50
C PRO A 154 -12.79 0.85 -3.47
N ASP A 155 -13.24 0.22 -4.56
CA ASP A 155 -13.61 -1.20 -4.62
C ASP A 155 -12.86 -2.00 -5.71
N HIS A 156 -12.00 -1.36 -6.50
CA HIS A 156 -11.24 -1.96 -7.61
C HIS A 156 -9.77 -1.51 -7.56
N PRO A 157 -8.83 -2.18 -8.24
CA PRO A 157 -7.45 -1.69 -8.36
C PRO A 157 -7.42 -0.23 -8.88
N ALA A 158 -6.53 0.59 -8.32
CA ALA A 158 -6.30 1.95 -8.80
C ALA A 158 -5.70 1.95 -10.22
N ILE A 159 -5.93 3.02 -10.98
CA ILE A 159 -5.39 3.19 -12.33
C ILE A 159 -4.20 4.15 -12.26
N ALA A 160 -3.03 3.72 -12.75
CA ALA A 160 -1.85 4.60 -12.88
C ALA A 160 -1.74 5.12 -14.32
N ARG A 161 -1.93 6.43 -14.52
CA ARG A 161 -1.77 7.13 -15.80
C ARG A 161 -0.39 7.79 -15.85
N ARG A 162 0.45 7.44 -16.83
CA ARG A 162 1.85 7.90 -16.90
C ARG A 162 2.18 8.62 -18.21
N TYR A 163 3.06 9.61 -18.12
CA TYR A 163 3.77 10.20 -19.27
C TYR A 163 5.00 9.38 -19.69
N LEU A 164 5.45 8.48 -18.81
CA LEU A 164 6.64 7.64 -18.96
C LEU A 164 6.23 6.16 -19.04
N THR A 165 6.90 5.37 -19.88
CA THR A 165 6.69 3.91 -19.94
C THR A 165 7.19 3.23 -18.66
N THR A 166 8.35 3.67 -18.16
CA THR A 166 8.91 3.31 -16.83
C THR A 166 9.08 4.57 -15.99
N PRO A 167 8.62 4.63 -14.73
CA PRO A 167 8.78 5.82 -13.89
C PRO A 167 10.25 6.15 -13.61
N LEU A 168 10.60 7.44 -13.60
CA LEU A 168 11.94 7.94 -13.29
C LEU A 168 12.31 7.84 -11.80
N LEU A 169 11.31 7.71 -10.93
CA LEU A 169 11.44 7.67 -9.46
C LEU A 169 10.51 6.60 -8.88
N GLY A 170 10.94 5.96 -7.78
CA GLY A 170 10.04 5.23 -6.89
C GLY A 170 9.55 6.08 -5.72
N LEU A 171 8.60 5.55 -4.94
CA LEU A 171 8.16 6.17 -3.67
C LEU A 171 9.30 6.24 -2.65
N ARG A 172 10.30 5.37 -2.76
CA ARG A 172 11.53 5.45 -1.97
C ARG A 172 12.31 6.73 -2.27
N GLU A 173 12.44 7.09 -3.54
CA GLU A 173 13.19 8.25 -4.00
C GLU A 173 12.45 9.56 -3.68
N VAL A 174 11.13 9.61 -3.89
CA VAL A 174 10.30 10.77 -3.50
C VAL A 174 10.38 11.00 -1.98
N GLY A 175 10.36 9.93 -1.18
CA GLY A 175 10.56 10.00 0.27
C GLY A 175 11.97 10.45 0.66
N ALA A 176 13.00 9.94 -0.01
CA ALA A 176 14.39 10.33 0.19
C ALA A 176 14.64 11.81 -0.16
N TYR A 177 14.06 12.31 -1.24
CA TYR A 177 14.10 13.73 -1.59
C TYR A 177 13.35 14.59 -0.55
N THR A 178 12.22 14.11 -0.01
CA THR A 178 11.50 14.80 1.06
C THR A 178 12.31 14.88 2.37
N LEU A 179 13.12 13.85 2.67
CA LEU A 179 14.07 13.87 3.79
C LEU A 179 15.20 14.88 3.56
N ALA A 180 15.72 14.99 2.33
CA ALA A 180 16.70 16.02 1.97
C ALA A 180 16.11 17.44 2.06
N LEU A 181 14.84 17.65 1.70
CA LEU A 181 14.11 18.91 1.95
C LEU A 181 13.98 19.24 3.44
N ALA A 182 13.97 18.24 4.33
CA ALA A 182 14.04 18.47 5.78
C ALA A 182 15.46 18.83 6.26
N GLY A 183 16.47 18.79 5.39
CA GLY A 183 17.88 18.93 5.78
C GLY A 183 18.43 17.70 6.50
N LEU A 184 17.78 16.53 6.36
CA LEU A 184 18.28 15.26 6.89
C LEU A 184 19.25 14.64 5.86
N PRO A 185 20.38 14.05 6.28
CA PRO A 185 21.39 13.53 5.37
C PRO A 185 20.86 12.30 4.62
N VAL A 186 20.90 12.37 3.29
CA VAL A 186 20.39 11.32 2.39
C VAL A 186 21.40 11.05 1.28
N ALA A 187 21.76 9.78 1.12
CA ALA A 187 22.43 9.27 -0.07
C ALA A 187 21.44 8.44 -0.89
N ASN A 188 21.20 8.84 -2.14
CA ASN A 188 20.40 8.09 -3.11
C ASN A 188 21.02 8.26 -4.52
N PRO A 189 21.47 7.19 -5.18
CA PRO A 189 22.17 7.31 -6.46
C PRO A 189 21.26 7.70 -7.62
N ILE A 190 19.97 7.34 -7.58
CA ILE A 190 19.00 7.71 -8.61
C ILE A 190 18.77 9.23 -8.57
N LEU A 191 18.47 9.79 -7.40
CA LEU A 191 18.32 11.24 -7.24
C LEU A 191 19.61 12.02 -7.60
N ALA A 192 20.79 11.44 -7.35
CA ALA A 192 22.07 12.06 -7.74
C ALA A 192 22.31 12.02 -9.27
N GLY A 193 21.99 10.90 -9.94
CA GLY A 193 22.05 10.76 -11.40
C GLY A 193 20.97 11.56 -12.16
N LEU A 194 19.91 11.96 -11.46
CA LEU A 194 18.92 12.93 -11.92
C LEU A 194 19.28 14.38 -11.56
N HIS A 195 20.42 14.61 -10.90
CA HIS A 195 20.86 15.90 -10.35
C HIS A 195 19.90 16.58 -9.35
N LEU A 196 18.87 15.85 -8.87
CA LEU A 196 17.93 16.29 -7.84
C LEU A 196 18.56 16.33 -6.44
N LEU A 197 19.63 15.55 -6.20
CA LEU A 197 20.52 15.71 -5.05
C LEU A 197 21.94 16.05 -5.48
N VAL A 198 22.54 17.08 -4.86
CA VAL A 198 23.95 17.45 -5.02
C VAL A 198 24.57 17.61 -3.63
N HIS A 199 25.59 16.81 -3.32
CA HIS A 199 26.19 16.69 -1.97
C HIS A 199 25.15 16.47 -0.85
N GLY A 200 24.10 15.68 -1.12
CA GLY A 200 23.00 15.41 -0.20
C GLY A 200 21.98 16.54 -0.05
N GLN A 201 22.20 17.70 -0.69
CA GLN A 201 21.26 18.83 -0.68
C GLN A 201 20.27 18.73 -1.85
N PRO A 202 18.98 19.06 -1.65
CA PRO A 202 17.98 19.07 -2.71
C PRO A 202 18.24 20.21 -3.71
N ARG A 203 18.11 19.90 -5.00
CA ARG A 203 18.05 20.89 -6.09
C ARG A 203 16.60 21.09 -6.53
N PRO A 204 16.22 22.30 -7.00
CA PRO A 204 14.92 22.51 -7.62
C PRO A 204 14.62 21.46 -8.69
N VAL A 205 13.39 20.95 -8.70
CA VAL A 205 12.93 19.97 -9.69
C VAL A 205 12.73 20.71 -11.02
N PRO A 206 13.20 20.16 -12.16
CA PRO A 206 12.94 20.79 -13.45
C PRO A 206 11.44 20.83 -13.80
N ASP A 207 11.08 21.68 -14.76
CA ASP A 207 9.71 21.72 -15.28
C ASP A 207 9.34 20.43 -16.06
N GLU A 208 8.03 20.25 -16.30
CA GLU A 208 7.47 19.08 -16.98
C GLU A 208 8.13 18.81 -18.34
N ALA A 209 8.34 19.85 -19.16
CA ALA A 209 8.95 19.71 -20.48
C ALA A 209 10.42 19.28 -20.40
N THR A 210 11.18 19.85 -19.46
CA THR A 210 12.58 19.50 -19.21
C THR A 210 12.73 18.08 -18.67
N ILE A 211 11.83 17.62 -17.80
CA ILE A 211 11.80 16.22 -17.32
C ILE A 211 11.54 15.26 -18.48
N LEU A 212 10.52 15.51 -19.29
CA LEU A 212 10.13 14.61 -20.39
C LEU A 212 11.18 14.59 -21.51
N ALA A 213 11.77 15.74 -21.86
CA ALA A 213 12.90 15.80 -22.80
C ALA A 213 14.15 15.08 -22.27
N SER A 214 14.44 15.18 -20.97
CA SER A 214 15.54 14.43 -20.34
C SER A 214 15.29 12.92 -20.28
N ALA A 215 14.02 12.48 -20.36
CA ALA A 215 13.65 11.07 -20.42
C ALA A 215 13.81 10.50 -21.83
N SER A 216 13.24 11.16 -22.85
CA SER A 216 13.34 10.71 -24.26
C SER A 216 14.77 10.73 -24.81
N GLN A 217 15.64 11.61 -24.29
CA GLN A 217 17.08 11.61 -24.60
C GLN A 217 17.85 10.41 -24.02
N ARG A 218 17.31 9.70 -23.02
CA ARG A 218 17.95 8.51 -22.42
C ARG A 218 17.51 7.21 -23.06
N ALA A 219 16.24 7.13 -23.46
CA ALA A 219 15.71 6.02 -24.25
C ALA A 219 14.56 6.53 -25.14
N PRO A 220 14.53 6.20 -26.45
CA PRO A 220 13.53 6.74 -27.38
C PRO A 220 12.10 6.27 -27.09
N ASP A 221 11.97 5.15 -26.36
CA ASP A 221 10.74 4.53 -25.88
C ASP A 221 10.38 4.90 -24.43
N ALA A 222 11.10 5.85 -23.81
CA ALA A 222 10.85 6.27 -22.42
C ALA A 222 9.50 6.96 -22.21
N LEU A 223 8.91 7.56 -23.26
CA LEU A 223 7.65 8.32 -23.18
C LEU A 223 6.45 7.50 -23.69
N THR A 224 5.33 7.59 -22.98
CA THR A 224 4.03 7.15 -23.52
C THR A 224 3.53 8.12 -24.58
N GLU A 225 2.49 7.76 -25.33
CA GLU A 225 1.83 8.68 -26.27
C GLU A 225 1.38 9.98 -25.56
N ALA A 226 0.85 9.87 -24.33
CA ALA A 226 0.48 11.01 -23.50
C ALA A 226 1.70 11.86 -23.09
N GLY A 227 2.88 11.26 -22.93
CA GLY A 227 4.14 11.95 -22.71
C GLY A 227 4.63 12.70 -23.94
N TRP A 228 4.61 12.07 -25.12
CA TRP A 228 4.97 12.73 -26.38
C TRP A 228 4.10 13.97 -26.65
N ARG A 229 2.78 13.85 -26.46
CA ARG A 229 1.80 14.97 -26.53
C ARG A 229 2.05 16.11 -25.51
N ARG A 230 2.99 15.95 -24.56
CA ARG A 230 3.43 16.99 -23.61
C ARG A 230 4.81 17.57 -23.91
N THR A 231 5.53 17.03 -24.90
CA THR A 231 6.78 17.63 -25.39
C THR A 231 6.52 18.60 -26.54
N ALA A 232 7.48 19.48 -26.83
CA ALA A 232 7.46 20.31 -28.04
C ALA A 232 7.92 19.55 -29.31
N PHE A 233 8.15 18.24 -29.21
CA PHE A 233 8.60 17.38 -30.31
C PHE A 233 7.43 16.52 -30.81
N PRO A 234 7.33 16.25 -32.13
CA PRO A 234 6.39 15.25 -32.62
C PRO A 234 6.74 13.88 -32.02
N PRO A 235 5.76 12.99 -31.80
CA PRO A 235 6.06 11.60 -31.47
C PRO A 235 6.94 10.98 -32.57
N PRO A 236 7.82 10.03 -32.23
CA PRO A 236 8.51 9.23 -33.24
C PRO A 236 7.46 8.57 -34.15
N PRO A 237 7.74 8.40 -35.45
CA PRO A 237 6.86 7.63 -36.30
C PRO A 237 6.66 6.23 -35.69
N PRO A 238 5.46 5.64 -35.77
CA PRO A 238 5.27 4.27 -35.32
C PRO A 238 6.31 3.38 -36.00
N PRO A 239 6.86 2.36 -35.29
CA PRO A 239 7.77 1.42 -35.93
C PRO A 239 7.12 0.87 -37.19
N PRO A 240 7.85 0.72 -38.31
CA PRO A 240 7.29 0.16 -39.53
C PRO A 240 6.66 -1.17 -39.16
N ALA A 241 5.36 -1.32 -39.40
CA ALA A 241 4.64 -2.51 -38.98
C ALA A 241 5.39 -3.74 -39.51
N GLU A 242 5.85 -4.60 -38.59
CA GLU A 242 6.41 -5.89 -38.99
C GLU A 242 5.43 -6.56 -39.94
N PRO A 243 5.89 -7.21 -41.03
CA PRO A 243 5.05 -7.68 -42.11
C PRO A 243 4.03 -8.68 -41.58
N GLY A 244 2.88 -8.13 -41.19
CA GLY A 244 1.95 -8.80 -40.31
C GLY A 244 1.45 -10.06 -40.98
N HIS A 245 1.41 -11.15 -40.23
CA HIS A 245 0.59 -12.29 -40.63
C HIS A 245 -0.84 -11.77 -40.67
N GLY A 246 -1.30 -11.44 -41.89
CA GLY A 246 -2.55 -10.74 -42.09
C GLY A 246 -3.65 -11.49 -41.36
N LEU A 247 -4.37 -10.81 -40.48
CA LEU A 247 -5.57 -11.37 -39.88
C LEU A 247 -6.62 -11.42 -40.99
N PHE A 248 -6.52 -12.46 -41.82
CA PHE A 248 -7.47 -12.80 -42.85
C PHE A 248 -8.77 -13.16 -42.14
N PHE A 249 -9.65 -12.17 -41.99
CA PHE A 249 -11.04 -12.36 -41.64
C PHE A 249 -11.71 -13.11 -42.80
N VAL A 250 -11.51 -14.44 -42.83
CA VAL A 250 -12.19 -15.35 -43.75
C VAL A 250 -13.70 -15.15 -43.53
N PRO A 251 -14.45 -14.66 -44.54
CA PRO A 251 -15.89 -14.48 -44.39
C PRO A 251 -16.55 -15.81 -44.01
N PRO A 252 -17.65 -15.84 -43.24
CA PRO A 252 -18.25 -17.10 -42.78
C PRO A 252 -18.58 -18.10 -43.90
N GLY A 253 -18.93 -17.62 -45.10
CA GLY A 253 -19.16 -18.47 -46.29
C GLY A 253 -17.91 -18.96 -47.03
N GLN A 254 -16.70 -18.60 -46.59
CA GLN A 254 -15.43 -19.14 -47.08
C GLN A 254 -14.77 -20.11 -46.07
N ILE A 255 -15.30 -20.21 -44.85
CA ILE A 255 -15.01 -21.33 -43.96
C ILE A 255 -15.73 -22.56 -44.52
N GLY A 256 -15.03 -23.35 -45.33
CA GLY A 256 -15.58 -24.57 -45.93
C GLY A 256 -16.06 -25.58 -44.87
N PRO A 257 -17.00 -26.48 -45.20
CA PRO A 257 -17.71 -27.33 -44.23
C PRO A 257 -16.88 -28.46 -43.58
N MET A 258 -15.55 -28.35 -43.54
CA MET A 258 -14.62 -29.41 -43.10
C MET A 258 -14.56 -29.64 -41.59
N THR A 259 -15.35 -28.94 -40.78
CA THR A 259 -15.44 -29.14 -39.32
C THR A 259 -16.71 -29.90 -38.87
N GLY A 260 -17.48 -30.48 -39.81
CA GLY A 260 -18.78 -31.09 -39.53
C GLY A 260 -18.78 -32.51 -38.93
N GLU A 261 -17.83 -33.38 -39.29
CA GLU A 261 -17.98 -34.85 -39.10
C GLU A 261 -16.98 -35.50 -38.11
N GLY A 262 -16.09 -34.72 -37.48
CA GLY A 262 -14.95 -35.27 -36.71
C GLY A 262 -15.04 -35.25 -35.18
N LEU A 263 -16.00 -34.54 -34.57
CA LEU A 263 -15.99 -34.21 -33.13
C LEU A 263 -17.34 -34.43 -32.41
N GLY A 264 -18.25 -35.22 -32.98
CA GLY A 264 -19.59 -35.47 -32.42
C GLY A 264 -19.77 -36.80 -31.65
N GLU A 265 -18.91 -37.79 -31.87
CA GLU A 265 -19.14 -39.17 -31.40
C GLU A 265 -18.46 -39.43 -30.04
N GLY A 266 -18.88 -38.72 -28.99
CA GLY A 266 -18.19 -38.84 -27.70
C GLY A 266 -18.69 -38.00 -26.52
N LEU A 267 -20.02 -37.83 -26.33
CA LEU A 267 -20.70 -37.61 -25.03
C LEU A 267 -22.21 -37.26 -25.22
N GLY A 268 -23.00 -38.20 -25.76
CA GLY A 268 -24.46 -38.09 -25.68
C GLY A 268 -24.96 -38.53 -24.30
N GLY A 269 -25.63 -37.65 -23.54
CA GLY A 269 -25.99 -38.02 -22.15
C GLY A 269 -26.75 -37.03 -21.27
N GLY A 270 -27.83 -36.38 -21.71
CA GLY A 270 -28.87 -35.93 -20.76
C GLY A 270 -29.66 -34.64 -21.05
N LEU A 271 -30.99 -34.83 -21.22
CA LEU A 271 -32.10 -33.97 -20.74
C LEU A 271 -32.28 -32.53 -21.26
N GLY A 272 -33.45 -32.29 -21.89
CA GLY A 272 -34.02 -30.95 -22.19
C GLY A 272 -33.53 -30.32 -23.50
N GLY A 273 -34.36 -29.84 -24.43
CA GLY A 273 -35.82 -29.65 -24.40
C GLY A 273 -36.21 -28.37 -23.63
N GLY A 274 -36.71 -27.32 -24.28
CA GLY A 274 -36.99 -27.13 -25.71
C GLY A 274 -37.45 -25.69 -25.98
N LEU A 275 -38.13 -25.45 -27.11
CA LEU A 275 -38.45 -24.13 -27.69
C LEU A 275 -37.20 -23.37 -28.20
N GLY A 276 -37.31 -22.48 -29.19
CA GLY A 276 -38.50 -22.18 -29.98
C GLY A 276 -38.33 -20.88 -30.75
N ASP A 277 -37.91 -21.01 -32.01
CA ASP A 277 -38.06 -20.08 -33.14
C ASP A 277 -38.71 -18.71 -32.87
N GLN A 278 -37.93 -17.63 -33.03
CA GLN A 278 -38.44 -16.48 -33.78
C GLN A 278 -37.34 -15.60 -34.41
N ILE A 279 -37.66 -15.13 -35.61
CA ILE A 279 -36.80 -14.32 -36.49
C ILE A 279 -36.92 -12.83 -36.11
N GLY A 280 -35.81 -12.10 -36.16
CA GLY A 280 -35.78 -10.64 -35.97
C GLY A 280 -34.67 -9.97 -36.77
N HIS A 281 -34.98 -9.46 -37.96
CA HIS A 281 -34.04 -8.65 -38.75
C HIS A 281 -33.84 -7.26 -38.13
N GLY A 282 -32.60 -6.78 -38.14
CA GLY A 282 -32.23 -5.43 -37.70
C GLY A 282 -30.96 -4.95 -38.37
N ALA A 283 -31.06 -4.52 -39.63
CA ALA A 283 -29.95 -3.89 -40.35
C ALA A 283 -29.91 -2.39 -40.04
N HIS A 284 -28.72 -1.86 -39.74
CA HIS A 284 -28.46 -0.42 -39.68
C HIS A 284 -27.10 -0.09 -40.28
N ASP A 285 -27.07 0.95 -41.11
CA ASP A 285 -25.89 1.36 -41.88
C ASP A 285 -24.77 1.96 -41.02
N ALA A 286 -23.53 1.65 -41.40
CA ALA A 286 -22.34 2.29 -40.86
C ALA A 286 -21.95 3.53 -41.69
N GLY A 287 -22.43 4.70 -41.27
CA GLY A 287 -21.97 5.99 -41.80
C GLY A 287 -20.65 6.44 -41.17
N PRO A 288 -19.66 6.96 -41.94
CA PRO A 288 -18.37 7.38 -41.40
C PRO A 288 -18.47 8.74 -40.70
N ILE A 289 -17.94 8.84 -39.48
CA ILE A 289 -17.77 10.13 -38.77
C ILE A 289 -16.34 10.63 -39.02
N THR A 290 -16.22 11.71 -39.80
CA THR A 290 -14.98 12.46 -39.99
C THR A 290 -14.66 13.34 -38.78
N ALA A 291 -13.39 13.42 -38.38
CA ALA A 291 -12.94 14.30 -37.30
C ALA A 291 -12.36 15.62 -37.83
N SER A 292 -12.70 16.75 -37.20
CA SER A 292 -11.78 17.88 -36.98
C SER A 292 -12.33 18.90 -35.96
N GLU A 293 -11.42 19.53 -35.21
CA GLU A 293 -11.44 20.90 -34.65
C GLU A 293 -12.74 21.44 -34.01
N SER A 294 -12.75 21.87 -32.74
CA SER A 294 -12.06 23.12 -32.32
C SER A 294 -11.88 23.28 -30.79
N LEU A 295 -11.32 24.43 -30.38
CA LEU A 295 -10.86 24.79 -29.03
C LEU A 295 -11.96 25.08 -27.97
N GLU A 296 -11.52 24.93 -26.71
CA GLU A 296 -11.81 25.73 -25.51
C GLU A 296 -13.19 26.42 -25.31
N THR A 297 -13.89 26.02 -24.24
CA THR A 297 -14.64 26.96 -23.39
C THR A 297 -14.57 26.54 -21.92
N HIS A 298 -14.57 27.51 -20.99
CA HIS A 298 -14.97 27.32 -19.60
C HIS A 298 -16.46 26.96 -19.47
N LEU A 299 -16.83 26.37 -18.33
CA LEU A 299 -18.05 26.51 -17.48
C LEU A 299 -18.12 25.23 -16.61
N ALA A 300 -18.32 25.24 -15.30
CA ALA A 300 -19.41 25.79 -14.49
C ALA A 300 -20.75 25.02 -14.64
N VAL A 301 -20.97 24.09 -13.70
CA VAL A 301 -22.19 23.83 -12.91
C VAL A 301 -23.57 23.84 -13.62
N ASP A 302 -24.33 22.77 -13.33
CA ASP A 302 -25.78 22.56 -13.54
C ASP A 302 -26.35 22.37 -14.96
N ALA A 303 -26.48 21.10 -15.36
CA ALA A 303 -27.75 20.53 -15.89
C ALA A 303 -27.74 18.99 -15.76
N PRO A 304 -28.86 18.32 -15.37
CA PRO A 304 -28.93 16.87 -15.23
C PRO A 304 -29.36 16.15 -16.53
N GLY A 305 -28.93 14.90 -16.73
CA GLY A 305 -29.35 14.10 -17.88
C GLY A 305 -29.13 12.58 -17.77
N SER A 306 -30.23 11.83 -17.92
CA SER A 306 -30.30 10.40 -18.28
C SER A 306 -29.49 9.38 -17.44
N HIS A 307 -30.14 8.82 -16.41
CA HIS A 307 -29.77 7.50 -15.88
C HIS A 307 -30.75 6.43 -16.39
N GLY A 308 -30.19 5.30 -16.82
CA GLY A 308 -30.96 4.15 -17.33
C GLY A 308 -31.77 3.44 -16.24
N ILE A 309 -33.02 3.13 -16.58
CA ILE A 309 -34.02 2.40 -15.81
C ILE A 309 -33.44 1.16 -15.10
N MET A 310 -33.63 1.07 -13.78
CA MET A 310 -33.63 -0.22 -13.08
C MET A 310 -34.66 -0.18 -11.94
N ASN A 311 -35.61 -1.12 -11.95
CA ASN A 311 -36.79 -1.05 -11.08
C ASN A 311 -36.44 -1.37 -9.62
N GLN A 312 -36.70 -0.42 -8.72
CA GLN A 312 -36.92 -0.73 -7.30
C GLN A 312 -38.41 -0.70 -7.01
N LYS A 313 -38.85 -1.63 -6.16
CA LYS A 313 -40.26 -1.86 -5.84
C LYS A 313 -40.60 -1.36 -4.44
N ASP A 314 -41.51 -0.40 -4.41
CA ASP A 314 -42.43 0.00 -3.34
C ASP A 314 -42.09 -0.45 -1.91
N ARG A 315 -41.83 0.54 -1.04
CA ARG A 315 -42.33 0.46 0.33
C ARG A 315 -42.59 1.83 0.94
N ASP A 316 -43.86 2.20 1.00
CA ASP A 316 -44.32 3.43 1.64
C ASP A 316 -44.06 3.42 3.15
N SER A 317 -43.76 4.59 3.70
CA SER A 317 -44.18 5.02 5.04
C SER A 317 -44.15 6.54 5.09
N THR A 318 -45.33 7.14 5.03
CA THR A 318 -45.53 8.59 5.12
C THR A 318 -45.50 9.08 6.57
N THR A 319 -44.98 10.29 6.79
CA THR A 319 -45.80 11.40 7.31
C THR A 319 -45.08 12.75 7.20
N ASP A 320 -45.76 13.69 6.52
CA ASP A 320 -45.62 15.14 6.69
C ASP A 320 -45.72 15.53 8.18
N THR A 321 -45.24 16.69 8.67
CA THR A 321 -45.72 18.00 8.23
C THR A 321 -44.81 19.16 8.65
N SER A 322 -44.46 19.96 7.65
CA SER A 322 -44.32 21.42 7.57
C SER A 322 -44.36 22.31 8.85
N GLU A 323 -43.45 23.31 8.86
CA GLU A 323 -43.72 24.76 9.00
C GLU A 323 -44.36 25.29 10.33
N GLN A 324 -44.34 26.57 10.75
CA GLN A 324 -43.92 27.90 10.24
C GLN A 324 -43.70 28.85 11.49
N THR A 325 -43.28 30.14 11.51
CA THR A 325 -42.94 31.22 10.55
C THR A 325 -41.85 32.17 11.16
N LEU A 326 -41.49 33.22 10.42
CA LEU A 326 -40.75 34.47 10.78
C LEU A 326 -41.07 35.08 12.18
N THR A 327 -40.17 35.83 12.85
CA THR A 327 -40.02 37.30 12.63
C THR A 327 -38.94 37.98 13.51
N SER A 328 -38.60 39.22 13.13
CA SER A 328 -38.03 40.32 13.92
C SER A 328 -36.51 40.41 14.13
N ALA A 329 -36.01 41.64 14.07
CA ALA A 329 -34.60 42.03 14.16
C ALA A 329 -34.25 42.58 15.55
N GLY A 330 -32.94 42.66 15.85
CA GLY A 330 -32.42 43.33 17.04
C GLY A 330 -30.89 43.19 17.14
N GLY A 331 -30.16 44.25 16.85
CA GLY A 331 -28.71 44.32 17.10
C GLY A 331 -28.42 44.72 18.56
N GLY A 332 -27.32 44.23 19.12
CA GLY A 332 -26.89 44.58 20.48
C GLY A 332 -25.45 44.15 20.75
N GLU A 333 -24.60 45.11 21.09
CA GLU A 333 -23.18 44.90 21.35
C GLU A 333 -22.88 44.63 22.84
N ILE A 334 -21.79 43.88 23.07
CA ILE A 334 -20.89 43.99 24.24
C ILE A 334 -21.42 43.53 25.63
N SER A 335 -20.63 42.63 26.25
CA SER A 335 -20.52 42.35 27.70
C SER A 335 -21.76 41.93 28.50
N LEU A 336 -21.76 40.67 28.98
CA LEU A 336 -21.25 40.40 30.33
C LEU A 336 -21.00 38.92 30.64
N ARG A 337 -20.28 38.67 31.74
CA ARG A 337 -19.90 37.36 32.27
C ARG A 337 -21.13 36.58 32.74
N HIS A 338 -21.33 35.33 32.29
CA HIS A 338 -22.11 34.36 33.07
C HIS A 338 -21.55 32.93 33.07
N ARG A 339 -21.23 32.49 34.29
CA ARG A 339 -21.23 31.14 34.87
C ARG A 339 -21.52 29.95 33.92
N THR A 340 -20.51 29.09 33.79
CA THR A 340 -20.59 27.63 34.01
C THR A 340 -22.00 27.01 34.11
N ALA A 341 -22.60 26.65 32.98
CA ALA A 341 -23.64 25.62 32.93
C ALA A 341 -22.95 24.25 32.97
N GLY A 342 -22.84 23.65 34.16
CA GLY A 342 -22.12 22.39 34.34
C GLY A 342 -22.83 21.21 33.67
N ARG A 343 -22.25 20.65 32.60
CA ARG A 343 -22.59 19.28 32.16
C ARG A 343 -22.23 18.34 33.31
N ARG A 344 -23.25 17.83 34.02
CA ARG A 344 -23.06 16.87 35.12
C ARG A 344 -22.28 15.66 34.60
N VAL A 345 -21.00 15.59 34.96
CA VAL A 345 -20.34 14.28 35.11
C VAL A 345 -21.13 13.56 36.20
N PRO A 346 -21.58 12.31 36.00
CA PRO A 346 -22.19 11.55 37.08
C PRO A 346 -21.22 11.50 38.27
N PRO A 347 -21.71 11.48 39.52
CA PRO A 347 -20.82 11.24 40.66
C PRO A 347 -20.06 9.94 40.42
N PRO A 348 -18.79 9.83 40.87
CA PRO A 348 -18.05 8.59 40.73
C PRO A 348 -18.85 7.47 41.39
N THR A 349 -19.22 6.46 40.62
CA THR A 349 -19.80 5.21 41.12
C THR A 349 -18.93 4.71 42.27
N ASP A 350 -19.56 4.19 43.33
CA ASP A 350 -18.88 3.79 44.57
C ASP A 350 -17.56 3.07 44.29
N ALA A 351 -16.51 3.52 44.97
CA ALA A 351 -15.14 3.14 44.63
C ALA A 351 -14.90 1.66 44.95
N LEU A 352 -15.24 0.78 44.00
CA LEU A 352 -14.95 -0.66 44.09
C LEU A 352 -13.50 -0.84 44.52
N ALA A 353 -13.33 -1.52 45.66
CA ALA A 353 -12.03 -1.89 46.16
C ALA A 353 -11.31 -2.68 45.05
N PRO A 354 -10.05 -2.35 44.69
CA PRO A 354 -9.38 -2.99 43.58
C PRO A 354 -9.21 -4.47 43.87
N ASN A 355 -9.98 -5.31 43.18
CA ASN A 355 -9.91 -6.75 43.34
C ASN A 355 -8.58 -7.31 42.82
N GLU A 356 -8.31 -8.57 43.10
CA GLU A 356 -7.01 -9.20 42.83
C GLU A 356 -6.63 -9.15 41.34
N SER A 357 -7.58 -9.36 40.43
CA SER A 357 -7.41 -9.14 38.98
C SER A 357 -6.95 -7.71 38.64
N THR A 358 -7.57 -6.69 39.26
CA THR A 358 -7.16 -5.29 39.12
C THR A 358 -5.74 -5.06 39.67
N GLN A 359 -5.38 -5.69 40.79
CA GLN A 359 -4.06 -5.56 41.41
C GLN A 359 -2.95 -6.21 40.56
N LEU A 360 -3.19 -7.38 39.98
CA LEU A 360 -2.26 -8.05 39.05
C LEU A 360 -1.97 -7.19 37.81
N LEU A 361 -3.01 -6.55 37.25
CA LEU A 361 -2.85 -5.65 36.10
C LEU A 361 -2.10 -4.35 36.46
N LEU A 362 -2.36 -3.80 37.64
CA LEU A 362 -1.58 -2.67 38.17
C LEU A 362 -0.09 -3.05 38.36
N ALA A 363 0.20 -4.26 38.85
CA ALA A 363 1.56 -4.74 39.11
C ALA A 363 2.42 -4.91 37.84
N ILE A 364 1.80 -5.12 36.66
CA ILE A 364 2.50 -5.13 35.36
C ILE A 364 2.52 -3.75 34.66
N GLY A 365 2.01 -2.70 35.30
CA GLY A 365 2.02 -1.33 34.79
C GLY A 365 0.80 -0.90 33.97
N VAL A 366 -0.31 -1.65 33.97
CA VAL A 366 -1.56 -1.21 33.33
C VAL A 366 -2.15 -0.02 34.08
N ARG A 367 -2.60 1.02 33.36
CA ARG A 367 -3.24 2.20 33.97
C ARG A 367 -4.49 1.81 34.77
N ARG A 368 -4.67 2.39 35.96
CA ARG A 368 -5.80 2.06 36.88
C ARG A 368 -7.19 2.12 36.21
N SER A 369 -7.44 3.10 35.34
CA SER A 369 -8.71 3.26 34.60
C SER A 369 -8.92 2.24 33.46
N VAL A 370 -7.90 1.45 33.14
CA VAL A 370 -7.95 0.30 32.23
C VAL A 370 -8.03 -0.99 33.04
N ALA A 371 -7.21 -1.15 34.09
CA ALA A 371 -7.25 -2.31 34.99
C ALA A 371 -8.66 -2.54 35.59
N LEU A 372 -9.33 -1.46 36.03
CA LEU A 372 -10.71 -1.51 36.55
C LEU A 372 -11.76 -1.98 35.52
N ARG A 373 -11.47 -1.93 34.20
CA ARG A 373 -12.39 -2.48 33.16
C ARG A 373 -12.29 -3.99 33.04
N PHE A 374 -11.19 -4.58 33.52
CA PHE A 374 -10.96 -6.02 33.53
C PHE A 374 -11.16 -6.62 34.93
N ALA A 375 -11.80 -5.88 35.84
CA ALA A 375 -12.13 -6.37 37.18
C ALA A 375 -13.06 -7.60 37.15
N GLU A 376 -13.89 -7.74 36.12
CA GLU A 376 -14.81 -8.87 35.94
C GLU A 376 -14.10 -10.16 35.45
N HIS A 377 -12.83 -10.09 35.04
CA HIS A 377 -12.09 -11.29 34.61
C HIS A 377 -11.57 -12.10 35.82
N PRO A 378 -11.71 -13.44 35.81
CA PRO A 378 -11.17 -14.30 36.86
C PRO A 378 -9.66 -14.15 37.04
N VAL A 379 -9.21 -14.18 38.30
CA VAL A 379 -7.79 -14.03 38.68
C VAL A 379 -6.88 -15.03 37.96
N ALA A 380 -7.36 -16.26 37.77
CA ALA A 380 -6.66 -17.31 37.03
C ALA A 380 -6.45 -16.92 35.55
N GLN A 381 -7.49 -16.40 34.88
CA GLN A 381 -7.42 -15.97 33.47
C GLN A 381 -6.43 -14.82 33.29
N VAL A 382 -6.47 -13.81 34.18
CA VAL A 382 -5.53 -12.69 34.18
C VAL A 382 -4.09 -13.16 34.42
N THR A 383 -3.88 -14.05 35.39
CA THR A 383 -2.56 -14.64 35.69
C THR A 383 -2.01 -15.42 34.50
N GLN A 384 -2.85 -16.20 33.82
CA GLN A 384 -2.47 -17.01 32.66
C GLN A 384 -2.07 -16.14 31.46
N VAL A 385 -2.83 -15.09 31.15
CA VAL A 385 -2.49 -14.14 30.06
C VAL A 385 -1.18 -13.43 30.36
N ILE A 386 -0.91 -13.07 31.63
CA ILE A 386 0.38 -12.50 32.06
C ILE A 386 1.53 -13.51 31.89
N ALA A 387 1.30 -14.78 32.22
CA ALA A 387 2.31 -15.84 32.04
C ALA A 387 2.62 -16.10 30.55
N GLN A 388 1.60 -16.20 29.70
CA GLN A 388 1.74 -16.32 28.24
C GLN A 388 2.51 -15.14 27.64
N ALA A 389 2.19 -13.92 28.06
CA ALA A 389 2.88 -12.71 27.61
C ALA A 389 4.37 -12.69 27.99
N ARG A 390 4.72 -13.19 29.18
CA ARG A 390 6.11 -13.31 29.66
C ARG A 390 6.90 -14.44 29.00
N ALA A 391 6.25 -15.52 28.58
CA ALA A 391 6.88 -16.62 27.85
C ALA A 391 7.27 -16.24 26.40
N ARG A 392 6.77 -15.11 25.89
CA ARG A 392 6.96 -14.67 24.51
C ARG A 392 8.07 -13.64 24.35
N ALA A 393 9.19 -14.07 23.78
CA ALA A 393 10.35 -13.21 23.49
C ALA A 393 10.09 -12.06 22.48
N ASP A 394 8.95 -12.07 21.77
CA ASP A 394 8.55 -11.00 20.84
C ASP A 394 7.73 -9.87 21.50
N VAL A 395 7.25 -10.04 22.74
CA VAL A 395 6.41 -9.06 23.46
C VAL A 395 7.28 -7.94 24.04
N ARG A 396 7.31 -6.79 23.35
CA ARG A 396 8.06 -5.59 23.77
C ARG A 396 7.34 -4.72 24.80
N ASP A 397 6.01 -4.83 24.89
CA ASP A 397 5.17 -4.06 25.81
C ASP A 397 4.18 -5.03 26.48
N LEU A 398 4.57 -5.50 27.67
CA LEU A 398 3.80 -6.45 28.47
C LEU A 398 2.39 -5.91 28.83
N PRO A 399 2.22 -4.71 29.44
CA PRO A 399 0.89 -4.22 29.77
C PRO A 399 0.01 -3.94 28.53
N ALA A 400 0.57 -3.46 27.40
CA ALA A 400 -0.24 -3.27 26.20
C ALA A 400 -0.70 -4.59 25.57
N TRP A 401 0.16 -5.62 25.56
CA TRP A 401 -0.20 -6.94 25.02
C TRP A 401 -1.28 -7.63 25.87
N VAL A 402 -1.11 -7.64 27.21
CA VAL A 402 -2.08 -8.23 28.14
C VAL A 402 -3.45 -7.54 28.05
N VAL A 403 -3.48 -6.20 27.88
CA VAL A 403 -4.71 -5.41 27.69
C VAL A 403 -5.38 -5.63 26.32
N SER A 404 -4.66 -6.16 25.33
CA SER A 404 -5.28 -6.64 24.08
C SER A 404 -5.87 -8.03 24.29
N ALA A 405 -5.05 -8.99 24.74
CA ALA A 405 -5.48 -10.38 24.92
C ALA A 405 -6.69 -10.52 25.87
N LEU A 406 -6.78 -9.74 26.95
CA LEU A 406 -7.96 -9.72 27.84
C LEU A 406 -9.20 -9.04 27.23
N ARG A 407 -9.08 -8.24 26.16
CA ARG A 407 -10.22 -7.69 25.44
C ARG A 407 -10.82 -8.69 24.45
N ASP A 408 -9.97 -9.55 23.91
CA ASP A 408 -10.32 -10.52 22.88
C ASP A 408 -10.84 -11.84 23.50
N LEU A 409 -10.65 -12.03 24.82
CA LEU A 409 -11.21 -13.11 25.63
C LEU A 409 -12.50 -12.67 26.36
N PRO A 410 -13.54 -13.52 26.45
CA PRO A 410 -14.67 -13.27 27.33
C PRO A 410 -14.26 -13.43 28.81
N ALA A 411 -14.87 -12.65 29.70
CA ALA A 411 -14.84 -12.92 31.13
C ALA A 411 -15.72 -14.16 31.41
N THR A 412 -15.10 -15.28 31.76
CA THR A 412 -15.79 -16.56 31.97
C THR A 412 -14.97 -17.43 32.93
N ASP A 413 -15.63 -18.05 33.92
CA ASP A 413 -14.96 -18.84 34.97
C ASP A 413 -14.36 -20.16 34.49
N THR A 414 -14.66 -20.60 33.27
CA THR A 414 -14.09 -21.82 32.67
C THR A 414 -12.57 -21.71 32.57
N PRO A 415 -11.79 -22.60 33.22
CA PRO A 415 -10.34 -22.62 33.07
C PRO A 415 -9.95 -22.82 31.60
N LEU A 416 -9.16 -21.91 31.05
CA LEU A 416 -8.57 -22.07 29.72
C LEU A 416 -7.43 -23.08 29.81
N GLU A 417 -7.73 -24.38 29.74
CA GLU A 417 -6.67 -25.35 29.46
C GLU A 417 -6.00 -24.99 28.12
N PRO A 418 -4.68 -24.75 28.08
CA PRO A 418 -4.03 -24.25 26.89
C PRO A 418 -3.84 -25.40 25.89
N GLU A 419 -4.81 -25.60 24.98
CA GLU A 419 -4.57 -26.40 23.78
C GLU A 419 -3.31 -25.85 23.08
N PRO A 420 -2.25 -26.65 22.90
CA PRO A 420 -1.03 -26.18 22.28
C PRO A 420 -1.30 -25.83 20.81
N LEU A 421 -0.78 -24.69 20.36
CA LEU A 421 -0.86 -24.28 18.96
C LEU A 421 -0.30 -25.39 18.07
N LEU A 422 -1.05 -25.73 17.03
CA LEU A 422 -0.72 -26.85 16.16
C LEU A 422 0.50 -26.50 15.28
N SER A 423 1.25 -27.53 14.91
CA SER A 423 2.38 -27.36 13.99
C SER A 423 1.88 -27.17 12.55
N ALA A 424 2.48 -26.22 11.83
CA ALA A 424 2.25 -26.04 10.39
C ALA A 424 2.91 -27.16 9.53
N LEU A 425 3.61 -28.11 10.14
CA LEU A 425 4.34 -29.18 9.45
C LEU A 425 3.52 -29.98 8.42
N PRO A 426 2.22 -30.33 8.65
CA PRO A 426 1.42 -31.02 7.64
C PRO A 426 1.22 -30.22 6.34
N ILE A 427 1.23 -28.88 6.43
CA ILE A 427 1.16 -27.99 5.25
C ILE A 427 2.49 -28.05 4.48
N TYR A 428 3.61 -28.01 5.20
CA TYR A 428 4.94 -28.09 4.58
C TYR A 428 5.16 -29.44 3.87
N GLN A 429 4.71 -30.54 4.49
CA GLN A 429 4.91 -31.91 3.99
C GLN A 429 3.84 -32.38 3.00
N HIS A 430 2.84 -31.54 2.69
CA HIS A 430 1.74 -31.94 1.81
C HIS A 430 2.23 -32.19 0.37
N PRO A 431 2.05 -33.40 -0.19
CA PRO A 431 2.67 -33.80 -1.46
C PRO A 431 2.00 -33.14 -2.68
N SER A 432 0.69 -32.88 -2.61
CA SER A 432 -0.13 -32.31 -3.68
C SER A 432 -0.19 -30.77 -3.69
N LEU A 433 0.55 -30.08 -2.81
CA LEU A 433 0.65 -28.61 -2.83
C LEU A 433 1.84 -28.13 -3.65
N THR A 434 1.58 -27.19 -4.56
CA THR A 434 2.65 -26.35 -5.14
C THR A 434 3.21 -25.40 -4.09
N ASP A 435 4.40 -24.82 -4.33
CA ASP A 435 5.03 -23.88 -3.40
C ASP A 435 4.15 -22.66 -3.10
N GLU A 436 3.47 -22.10 -4.11
CA GLU A 436 2.53 -20.98 -3.94
C GLU A 436 1.30 -21.38 -3.10
N GLN A 437 0.74 -22.57 -3.35
CA GLN A 437 -0.38 -23.08 -2.54
C GLN A 437 0.05 -23.32 -1.09
N ARG A 438 1.25 -23.89 -0.88
CA ARG A 438 1.86 -24.14 0.43
C ARG A 438 2.04 -22.83 1.20
N ASP A 439 2.61 -21.80 0.59
CA ASP A 439 2.75 -20.48 1.21
C ASP A 439 1.39 -19.83 1.51
N ARG A 440 0.40 -19.98 0.63
CA ARG A 440 -0.97 -19.48 0.85
C ARG A 440 -1.66 -20.16 2.04
N TRP A 441 -1.46 -21.47 2.21
CA TRP A 441 -1.94 -22.22 3.37
C TRP A 441 -1.17 -21.87 4.66
N ILE A 442 0.15 -21.72 4.61
CA ILE A 442 0.98 -21.25 5.75
C ILE A 442 0.55 -19.85 6.20
N TYR A 443 0.26 -18.94 5.26
CA TYR A 443 -0.23 -17.61 5.57
C TYR A 443 -1.58 -17.67 6.30
N ARG A 444 -2.55 -18.42 5.78
CA ARG A 444 -3.85 -18.66 6.45
C ARG A 444 -3.66 -19.23 7.86
N PHE A 445 -2.83 -20.26 8.02
CA PHE A 445 -2.57 -20.94 9.29
C PHE A 445 -1.89 -20.05 10.34
N ARG A 446 -1.05 -19.10 9.91
CA ARG A 446 -0.40 -18.11 10.79
C ARG A 446 -1.24 -16.88 11.10
N ALA A 447 -2.29 -16.63 10.30
CA ALA A 447 -3.21 -15.51 10.51
C ALA A 447 -4.24 -15.77 11.63
N VAL A 448 -4.48 -17.03 11.98
CA VAL A 448 -5.34 -17.44 13.11
C VAL A 448 -4.52 -17.71 14.36
N HIS A 449 -5.14 -17.60 15.54
CA HIS A 449 -4.42 -17.59 16.83
C HIS A 449 -4.96 -18.59 17.86
N THR A 450 -6.01 -19.35 17.54
CA THR A 450 -6.49 -20.47 18.37
C THR A 450 -6.18 -21.83 17.74
N ALA A 451 -6.00 -22.85 18.59
CA ALA A 451 -5.82 -24.23 18.13
C ALA A 451 -7.06 -24.78 17.38
N ALA A 452 -8.27 -24.32 17.74
CA ALA A 452 -9.51 -24.68 17.05
C ALA A 452 -9.56 -24.18 15.60
N GLU A 453 -9.19 -22.90 15.35
CA GLU A 453 -9.09 -22.37 13.99
C GLU A 453 -7.99 -23.06 13.18
N GLN A 454 -6.83 -23.32 13.79
CA GLN A 454 -5.74 -24.06 13.17
C GLN A 454 -6.17 -25.48 12.78
N ARG A 455 -6.93 -26.16 13.64
CA ARG A 455 -7.52 -27.48 13.38
C ARG A 455 -8.52 -27.44 12.23
N ALA A 456 -9.35 -26.39 12.17
CA ALA A 456 -10.28 -26.18 11.05
C ALA A 456 -9.55 -25.92 9.72
N ILE A 457 -8.44 -25.17 9.73
CA ILE A 457 -7.60 -24.94 8.54
C ILE A 457 -6.96 -26.24 8.05
N LEU A 458 -6.45 -27.08 8.96
CA LEU A 458 -5.86 -28.39 8.59
C LEU A 458 -6.91 -29.39 8.10
N ALA A 459 -8.10 -29.41 8.72
CA ALA A 459 -9.23 -30.22 8.24
C ALA A 459 -9.68 -29.78 6.83
N ARG A 460 -9.74 -28.48 6.58
CA ARG A 460 -10.06 -27.93 5.26
C ARG A 460 -8.98 -28.22 4.22
N LEU A 461 -7.70 -28.20 4.60
CA LEU A 461 -6.59 -28.63 3.71
C LEU A 461 -6.79 -30.08 3.26
N ALA A 462 -7.08 -31.00 4.19
CA ALA A 462 -7.31 -32.41 3.88
C ALA A 462 -8.58 -32.65 3.03
N GLN A 463 -9.56 -31.74 3.08
CA GLN A 463 -10.77 -31.77 2.23
C GLN A 463 -10.52 -31.20 0.83
N GLU A 464 -9.78 -30.09 0.70
CA GLU A 464 -9.47 -29.48 -0.60
C GLU A 464 -8.35 -30.21 -1.35
N HIS A 465 -7.52 -30.99 -0.64
CA HIS A 465 -6.40 -31.75 -1.18
C HIS A 465 -6.32 -33.14 -0.51
N PRO A 466 -7.19 -34.11 -0.86
CA PRO A 466 -7.09 -35.47 -0.32
C PRO A 466 -5.77 -36.14 -0.73
N ALA A 467 -5.28 -37.04 0.12
CA ALA A 467 -3.96 -37.67 -0.01
C ALA A 467 -4.05 -39.10 -0.59
N ASP A 468 -4.86 -39.28 -1.65
CA ASP A 468 -5.32 -40.57 -2.19
C ASP A 468 -4.24 -41.46 -2.86
N HIS A 469 -2.95 -41.20 -2.61
CA HIS A 469 -1.80 -41.89 -3.22
C HIS A 469 -0.70 -42.19 -2.18
N LEU A 470 -1.04 -42.92 -1.12
CA LEU A 470 -0.07 -43.50 -0.18
C LEU A 470 -0.26 -45.00 0.10
N ASP A 471 -1.43 -45.60 -0.15
CA ASP A 471 -1.66 -47.03 0.06
C ASP A 471 -1.14 -47.93 -1.09
N ASP A 472 -0.96 -47.38 -2.30
CA ASP A 472 -0.67 -48.14 -3.53
C ASP A 472 0.83 -48.19 -3.91
N LEU A 473 1.72 -47.79 -2.99
CA LEU A 473 3.18 -47.82 -3.16
C LEU A 473 3.83 -48.94 -2.34
N ALA A 474 3.56 -50.19 -2.73
CA ALA A 474 4.43 -51.31 -2.38
C ALA A 474 5.86 -51.01 -2.88
N LEU A 475 6.87 -51.13 -2.01
CA LEU A 475 8.25 -50.74 -2.34
C LEU A 475 8.81 -51.60 -3.49
N PRO A 476 9.29 -50.99 -4.60
CA PRO A 476 10.26 -51.65 -5.46
C PRO A 476 11.63 -51.62 -4.77
N ASP A 477 12.35 -52.75 -4.79
CA ASP A 477 13.69 -52.83 -4.22
C ASP A 477 14.69 -51.88 -4.92
N ALA A 478 15.51 -51.22 -4.10
CA ALA A 478 16.78 -50.60 -4.48
C ALA A 478 16.78 -49.64 -5.70
N ILE A 479 15.94 -48.61 -5.69
CA ILE A 479 16.27 -47.37 -6.42
C ILE A 479 17.53 -46.75 -5.76
N PRO A 480 18.59 -46.39 -6.52
CA PRO A 480 19.77 -45.76 -5.93
C PRO A 480 19.39 -44.40 -5.34
N VAL A 481 19.59 -44.24 -4.02
CA VAL A 481 19.20 -43.04 -3.29
C VAL A 481 19.87 -41.81 -3.93
N PRO A 482 19.10 -40.83 -4.44
CA PRO A 482 19.68 -39.61 -4.96
C PRO A 482 20.41 -38.91 -3.81
N VAL A 483 21.67 -38.52 -4.04
CA VAL A 483 22.52 -37.91 -3.00
C VAL A 483 21.88 -36.59 -2.58
N VAL A 484 21.13 -36.63 -1.48
CA VAL A 484 20.52 -35.45 -0.88
C VAL A 484 21.66 -34.49 -0.54
N PRO A 485 21.67 -33.26 -1.08
CA PRO A 485 22.74 -32.32 -0.79
C PRO A 485 22.73 -32.04 0.71
N GLU A 486 23.82 -32.40 1.40
CA GLU A 486 23.96 -32.19 2.83
C GLU A 486 23.65 -30.72 3.15
N ARG A 487 22.75 -30.48 4.10
CA ARG A 487 22.38 -29.11 4.47
C ARG A 487 23.61 -28.37 5.02
N PRO A 488 23.84 -27.09 4.63
CA PRO A 488 24.91 -26.29 5.22
C PRO A 488 24.72 -26.21 6.73
N LEU A 489 25.81 -26.35 7.47
CA LEU A 489 25.79 -26.43 8.92
C LEU A 489 25.62 -25.04 9.54
N SER A 490 25.04 -25.01 10.73
CA SER A 490 24.85 -23.75 11.46
C SER A 490 26.17 -23.27 12.06
N ALA A 491 26.49 -21.98 11.91
CA ALA A 491 27.60 -21.33 12.58
C ALA A 491 27.36 -21.10 14.10
N LEU A 492 26.20 -21.53 14.64
CA LEU A 492 25.81 -21.34 16.04
C LEU A 492 26.86 -21.80 17.07
N PRO A 493 27.59 -22.92 16.90
CA PRO A 493 28.64 -23.32 17.85
C PRO A 493 29.77 -22.28 17.96
N ILE A 494 30.10 -21.59 16.87
CA ILE A 494 31.12 -20.52 16.86
C ILE A 494 30.63 -19.29 17.65
N TYR A 495 29.34 -18.96 17.53
CA TYR A 495 28.75 -17.87 18.32
C TYR A 495 28.70 -18.20 19.81
N GLN A 496 28.42 -19.45 20.16
CA GLN A 496 28.27 -19.91 21.55
C GLN A 496 29.58 -20.36 22.21
N HIS A 497 30.69 -20.41 21.47
CA HIS A 497 31.96 -20.92 21.98
C HIS A 497 32.50 -20.05 23.14
N PRO A 498 32.80 -20.63 24.33
CA PRO A 498 33.48 -19.93 25.40
C PRO A 498 34.92 -19.56 24.99
N GLY A 499 35.52 -18.58 25.67
CA GLY A 499 36.92 -18.20 25.46
C GLY A 499 37.25 -17.43 24.18
N LEU A 500 36.37 -17.38 23.16
CA LEU A 500 36.58 -16.55 21.97
C LEU A 500 36.31 -15.07 22.26
N SER A 501 37.27 -14.21 21.90
CA SER A 501 37.02 -12.78 21.72
C SER A 501 36.19 -12.51 20.46
N ASP A 502 35.59 -11.33 20.36
CA ASP A 502 34.71 -10.98 19.24
C ASP A 502 35.47 -10.99 17.89
N GLU A 503 36.70 -10.50 17.85
CA GLU A 503 37.55 -10.60 16.66
C GLU A 503 37.89 -12.05 16.27
N GLN A 504 38.12 -12.94 17.24
CA GLN A 504 38.36 -14.35 16.95
C GLN A 504 37.10 -15.02 16.41
N ARG A 505 35.94 -14.73 17.04
CA ARG A 505 34.62 -15.22 16.63
C ARG A 505 34.30 -14.81 15.18
N ASP A 506 34.49 -13.55 14.82
CA ASP A 506 34.27 -13.07 13.44
C ASP A 506 35.23 -13.70 12.43
N ARG A 507 36.51 -13.89 12.78
CA ARG A 507 37.48 -14.61 11.91
C ARG A 507 37.08 -16.08 11.71
N TRP A 508 36.58 -16.75 12.74
CA TRP A 508 36.06 -18.13 12.63
C TRP A 508 34.76 -18.19 11.80
N ILE A 509 33.82 -17.26 11.99
CA ILE A 509 32.59 -17.15 11.18
C ILE A 509 32.93 -16.89 9.71
N TYR A 510 33.90 -16.02 9.42
CA TYR A 510 34.35 -15.76 8.05
C TYR A 510 34.93 -17.01 7.39
N ARG A 511 35.85 -17.72 8.07
CA ARG A 511 36.39 -19.01 7.60
C ARG A 511 35.28 -20.04 7.34
N PHE A 512 34.34 -20.19 8.28
CA PHE A 512 33.24 -21.14 8.18
C PHE A 512 32.29 -20.85 7.01
N ARG A 513 32.08 -19.57 6.67
CA ARG A 513 31.26 -19.15 5.51
C ARG A 513 32.01 -19.15 4.18
N ALA A 514 33.34 -19.20 4.19
CA ALA A 514 34.16 -19.22 2.98
C ALA A 514 34.27 -20.62 2.34
N VAL A 515 33.93 -21.68 3.06
CA VAL A 515 33.93 -23.07 2.56
C VAL A 515 32.52 -23.52 2.15
N ALA A 516 32.45 -24.26 1.05
CA ALA A 516 31.19 -24.58 0.38
C ALA A 516 30.56 -25.89 0.87
N THR A 517 31.36 -26.86 1.34
CA THR A 517 30.87 -28.18 1.71
C THR A 517 30.65 -28.34 3.22
N PRO A 518 29.63 -29.09 3.68
CA PRO A 518 29.46 -29.38 5.10
C PRO A 518 30.55 -30.29 5.69
N ALA A 519 31.37 -30.93 4.86
CA ALA A 519 32.58 -31.64 5.29
C ALA A 519 33.69 -30.67 5.73
N GLU A 520 33.96 -29.62 4.93
CA GLU A 520 34.88 -28.54 5.31
C GLU A 520 34.38 -27.75 6.52
N GLN A 521 33.07 -27.50 6.61
CA GLN A 521 32.46 -26.84 7.77
C GLN A 521 32.64 -27.67 9.05
N ARG A 522 32.52 -29.01 8.99
CA ARG A 522 32.87 -29.92 10.09
C ARG A 522 34.36 -29.82 10.46
N ALA A 523 35.25 -29.80 9.48
CA ALA A 523 36.69 -29.66 9.74
C ALA A 523 37.05 -28.32 10.42
N ILE A 524 36.35 -27.23 10.07
CA ILE A 524 36.52 -25.91 10.71
C ILE A 524 36.03 -25.94 12.17
N LEU A 525 34.88 -26.58 12.46
CA LEU A 525 34.38 -26.70 13.83
C LEU A 525 35.28 -27.59 14.70
N ALA A 526 35.72 -28.75 14.19
CA ALA A 526 36.65 -29.61 14.90
C ALA A 526 38.00 -28.92 15.17
N ARG A 527 38.46 -28.06 14.25
CA ARG A 527 39.69 -27.27 14.43
C ARG A 527 39.50 -26.12 15.43
N LEU A 528 38.31 -25.50 15.49
CA LEU A 528 37.98 -24.51 16.52
C LEU A 528 38.11 -25.12 17.91
N GLU A 529 37.52 -26.30 18.14
CA GLU A 529 37.55 -27.01 19.43
C GLU A 529 38.95 -27.52 19.80
N GLN A 530 39.84 -27.73 18.82
CA GLN A 530 41.27 -28.03 19.04
C GLN A 530 42.12 -26.81 19.37
N GLU A 531 41.90 -25.67 18.68
CA GLU A 531 42.64 -24.42 18.96
C GLU A 531 42.10 -23.70 20.21
N HIS A 532 40.86 -23.99 20.60
CA HIS A 532 40.17 -23.43 21.76
C HIS A 532 39.35 -24.54 22.46
N PRO A 533 39.94 -25.33 23.38
CA PRO A 533 39.15 -26.22 24.25
C PRO A 533 38.25 -25.39 25.18
N ALA A 534 37.06 -25.93 25.49
CA ALA A 534 35.98 -25.26 26.23
C ALA A 534 36.13 -25.29 27.76
#